data_AF-A0A8I1EG24-F1
#
_entry.id   AF-A0A8I1EG24-F1
#
_cell.length_a   1.000
_cell.length_b   1.000
_cell.length_c   1.000
_cell.angle_alpha   90.00
_cell.angle_beta   90.00
_cell.angle_gamma   90.00
#
_symmetry.space_group_name_H-M   'P 1'
#
loop_
_entity.id
_entity.type
_entity.pdbx_description
1 polymer ?
#
loop_
_entity_poly.entity_id
_entity_poly.type
_entity_poly.pdbx_seq_one_letter_code
_entity_poly.pdbx_strand_id
1 'polypeptide(L)'
;MNRTELTQQFFDNLMAAKSTKIKHLHFEIYPRYRLLRINGRSAGRPDDFEIAFVDTVAKEIGYYLHVTKLDGDLGGKPLIHALPYRSTNWMHQFSMRGLPATILYDYLLPDFTAILSDGNPYAGGLFLWESTVSQTIAFGRKAYYIEESGTLRAIESREAHLDLHDELWSAPARGRINLAAISKKNLTLDANLPHLLEQLKPRMHIDTSKLVLGNGILNC
;
A
#
# COMPACT_ATOMS: atom_id res chain seq x y z
N MET A 1 -24.56 12.24 6.52
CA MET A 1 -24.53 10.90 5.90
C MET A 1 -23.92 9.94 6.90
N ASN A 2 -24.60 8.83 7.20
CA ASN A 2 -24.10 7.85 8.17
C ASN A 2 -23.03 6.94 7.53
N ARG A 3 -22.32 6.18 8.35
CA ARG A 3 -21.21 5.31 7.93
C ARG A 3 -21.60 4.26 6.88
N THR A 4 -22.79 3.69 7.03
CA THR A 4 -23.31 2.65 6.12
C THR A 4 -23.56 3.25 4.74
N GLU A 5 -24.15 4.45 4.70
CA GLU A 5 -24.37 5.21 3.46
C GLU A 5 -23.04 5.55 2.77
N LEU A 6 -22.01 5.97 3.52
CA LEU A 6 -20.67 6.26 2.97
C LEU A 6 -20.00 5.02 2.36
N THR A 7 -20.07 3.89 3.07
CA THR A 7 -19.46 2.63 2.60
C THR A 7 -20.17 2.11 1.36
N GLN A 8 -21.50 2.16 1.36
CA GLN A 8 -22.32 1.75 0.22
C GLN A 8 -22.08 2.67 -0.98
N GLN A 9 -22.06 3.98 -0.79
CA GLN A 9 -21.76 4.94 -1.86
C GLN A 9 -20.37 4.69 -2.46
N PHE A 10 -19.37 4.40 -1.63
CA PHE A 10 -18.03 4.11 -2.15
C PHE A 10 -17.98 2.79 -2.92
N PHE A 11 -18.69 1.75 -2.46
CA PHE A 11 -18.85 0.51 -3.22
C PHE A 11 -19.53 0.77 -4.57
N ASP A 12 -20.64 1.50 -4.60
CA ASP A 12 -21.37 1.81 -5.82
C ASP A 12 -20.49 2.61 -6.80
N ASN A 13 -19.71 3.56 -6.30
CA ASN A 13 -18.73 4.32 -7.08
C ASN A 13 -17.61 3.44 -7.66
N LEU A 14 -17.15 2.42 -6.93
CA LEU A 14 -16.18 1.45 -7.46
C LEU A 14 -16.80 0.60 -8.58
N MET A 15 -18.05 0.17 -8.40
CA MET A 15 -18.74 -0.69 -9.35
C MET A 15 -19.17 0.05 -10.63
N ALA A 16 -19.49 1.33 -10.54
CA ALA A 16 -19.81 2.19 -11.67
C ALA A 16 -18.58 2.61 -12.48
N ALA A 17 -17.38 2.57 -11.88
CA ALA A 17 -16.15 2.97 -12.54
C ALA A 17 -15.76 2.00 -13.67
N LYS A 18 -15.18 2.56 -14.75
CA LYS A 18 -14.59 1.75 -15.82
C LYS A 18 -13.41 0.97 -15.25
N SER A 19 -13.60 -0.34 -15.09
CA SER A 19 -12.58 -1.24 -14.57
C SER A 19 -11.96 -2.10 -15.67
N THR A 20 -10.72 -2.51 -15.43
CA THR A 20 -9.98 -3.45 -16.28
C THR A 20 -9.66 -4.70 -15.47
N LYS A 21 -9.58 -5.84 -16.15
CA LYS A 21 -9.11 -7.09 -15.52
C LYS A 21 -7.61 -6.99 -15.27
N ILE A 22 -7.20 -7.36 -14.07
CA ILE A 22 -5.78 -7.54 -13.73
C ILE A 22 -5.31 -8.82 -14.41
N LYS A 23 -4.49 -8.69 -15.45
CA LYS A 23 -3.90 -9.84 -16.17
C LYS A 23 -2.70 -10.37 -15.38
N HIS A 24 -2.38 -11.65 -15.56
CA HIS A 24 -1.20 -12.30 -14.98
C HIS A 24 -1.15 -12.35 -13.44
N LEU A 25 -2.26 -12.10 -12.76
CA LEU A 25 -2.37 -12.33 -11.33
C LEU A 25 -2.77 -13.79 -11.08
N HIS A 26 -1.85 -14.58 -10.52
CA HIS A 26 -2.10 -15.96 -10.15
C HIS A 26 -2.82 -16.02 -8.80
N PHE A 27 -4.10 -15.66 -8.79
CA PHE A 27 -4.94 -15.68 -7.59
C PHE A 27 -6.34 -16.21 -7.93
N GLU A 28 -6.79 -17.24 -7.22
CA GLU A 28 -8.13 -17.80 -7.40
C GLU A 28 -9.16 -16.90 -6.69
N ILE A 29 -10.13 -16.42 -7.45
CA ILE A 29 -11.18 -15.53 -6.94
C ILE A 29 -12.48 -16.33 -6.87
N TYR A 30 -13.03 -16.48 -5.67
CA TYR A 30 -14.35 -17.07 -5.48
C TYR A 30 -15.42 -16.31 -6.29
N PRO A 31 -16.44 -16.97 -6.87
CA PRO A 31 -17.41 -16.33 -7.77
C PRO A 31 -18.15 -15.11 -7.21
N ARG A 32 -18.32 -15.05 -5.88
CA ARG A 32 -18.91 -13.94 -5.13
C ARG A 32 -18.09 -12.64 -5.19
N TYR A 33 -16.79 -12.75 -5.42
CA TYR A 33 -15.87 -11.64 -5.39
C TYR A 33 -15.43 -11.22 -6.77
N ARG A 34 -15.06 -9.95 -6.89
CA ARG A 34 -14.42 -9.41 -8.09
C ARG A 34 -13.18 -8.64 -7.70
N LEU A 35 -12.13 -8.80 -8.50
CA LEU A 35 -10.95 -7.96 -8.44
C LEU A 35 -10.98 -6.96 -9.59
N LEU A 36 -10.93 -5.68 -9.26
CA LEU A 36 -11.08 -4.56 -10.17
C LEU A 36 -9.80 -3.74 -10.17
N ARG A 37 -9.29 -3.39 -11.36
CA ARG A 37 -8.36 -2.26 -11.50
C ARG A 37 -9.10 -1.08 -12.11
N ILE A 38 -9.06 0.05 -11.43
CA ILE A 38 -9.72 1.29 -11.84
C ILE A 38 -8.64 2.33 -12.09
N ASN A 39 -8.67 2.98 -13.25
CA ASN A 39 -7.72 4.05 -13.59
C ASN A 39 -8.48 5.38 -13.70
N GLY A 40 -7.84 6.49 -13.32
CA GLY A 40 -8.36 7.83 -13.60
C GLY A 40 -9.60 8.25 -12.81
N ARG A 41 -9.96 7.53 -11.73
CA ARG A 41 -11.03 7.93 -10.80
C ARG A 41 -10.54 8.95 -9.77
N SER A 42 -9.27 8.93 -9.43
CA SER A 42 -8.67 9.85 -8.47
C SER A 42 -8.46 11.23 -9.10
N ALA A 43 -9.15 12.23 -8.55
CA ALA A 43 -9.08 13.59 -9.05
C ALA A 43 -7.66 14.16 -8.88
N GLY A 44 -6.96 14.42 -9.99
CA GLY A 44 -5.73 15.22 -10.00
C GLY A 44 -4.49 14.56 -10.57
N ARG A 45 -4.48 13.23 -10.82
CA ARG A 45 -3.33 12.54 -11.44
C ARG A 45 -3.78 11.43 -12.39
N PRO A 46 -3.54 11.56 -13.71
CA PRO A 46 -3.99 10.57 -14.70
C PRO A 46 -3.30 9.20 -14.55
N ASP A 47 -2.14 9.17 -13.90
CA ASP A 47 -1.33 7.96 -13.69
C ASP A 47 -1.70 7.20 -12.41
N ASP A 48 -2.55 7.78 -11.55
CA ASP A 48 -3.01 7.10 -10.33
C ASP A 48 -4.05 6.04 -10.69
N PHE A 49 -4.01 4.95 -9.93
CA PHE A 49 -4.95 3.85 -10.10
C PHE A 49 -5.27 3.18 -8.78
N GLU A 50 -6.36 2.42 -8.80
CA GLU A 50 -6.91 1.74 -7.64
C GLU A 50 -7.08 0.26 -7.96
N ILE A 51 -6.85 -0.58 -6.96
CA ILE A 51 -7.18 -2.00 -7.02
C ILE A 51 -8.18 -2.30 -5.92
N ALA A 52 -9.32 -2.88 -6.27
CA ALA A 52 -10.38 -3.20 -5.32
C ALA A 52 -10.78 -4.67 -5.42
N PHE A 53 -10.77 -5.37 -4.29
CA PHE A 53 -11.37 -6.69 -4.11
C PHE A 53 -12.70 -6.52 -3.40
N VAL A 54 -13.77 -6.75 -4.14
CA VAL A 54 -15.13 -6.41 -3.72
C VAL A 54 -16.01 -7.65 -3.71
N ASP A 55 -16.90 -7.69 -2.73
CA ASP A 55 -17.94 -8.68 -2.60
C ASP A 55 -19.21 -8.19 -3.30
N THR A 56 -19.54 -8.77 -4.44
CA THR A 56 -20.69 -8.29 -5.22
C THR A 56 -22.04 -8.70 -4.64
N VAL A 57 -22.06 -9.69 -3.75
CA VAL A 57 -23.30 -10.18 -3.13
C VAL A 57 -23.63 -9.35 -1.91
N ALA A 58 -22.66 -9.17 -1.01
CA ALA A 58 -22.85 -8.38 0.21
C ALA A 58 -22.73 -6.86 -0.02
N LYS A 59 -22.23 -6.44 -1.19
CA LYS A 59 -21.88 -5.06 -1.52
C LYS A 59 -20.83 -4.46 -0.57
N GLU A 60 -19.84 -5.27 -0.23
CA GLU A 60 -18.78 -4.92 0.72
C GLU A 60 -17.41 -4.89 0.03
N ILE A 61 -16.46 -4.21 0.66
CA ILE A 61 -15.09 -4.09 0.17
C ILE A 61 -14.20 -4.90 1.10
N GLY A 62 -13.64 -5.97 0.56
CA GLY A 62 -12.68 -6.79 1.28
C GLY A 62 -11.32 -6.11 1.35
N TYR A 63 -10.82 -5.67 0.20
CA TYR A 63 -9.51 -5.03 0.08
C TYR A 63 -9.56 -3.88 -0.92
N TYR A 64 -8.83 -2.83 -0.61
CA TYR A 64 -8.66 -1.69 -1.49
C TYR A 64 -7.22 -1.24 -1.43
N LEU A 65 -6.66 -0.86 -2.57
CA LEU A 65 -5.31 -0.32 -2.67
C LEU A 65 -5.37 0.90 -3.56
N HIS A 66 -5.01 2.05 -3.01
CA HIS A 66 -4.75 3.23 -3.79
C HIS A 66 -3.27 3.27 -4.16
N VAL A 67 -2.96 3.41 -5.45
CA VAL A 67 -1.60 3.49 -5.97
C VAL A 67 -1.40 4.86 -6.58
N THR A 68 -0.50 5.62 -5.96
CA THR A 68 -0.12 6.95 -6.42
C THR A 68 1.25 6.89 -7.07
N LYS A 69 1.39 7.42 -8.29
CA LYS A 69 2.72 7.53 -8.91
C LYS A 69 3.47 8.73 -8.32
N LEU A 70 4.73 8.51 -7.97
CA LEU A 70 5.64 9.54 -7.47
C LEU A 70 6.50 10.03 -8.64
N ASP A 71 6.96 11.27 -8.55
CA ASP A 71 7.84 11.83 -9.57
C ASP A 71 9.26 11.27 -9.35
N GLY A 72 9.88 10.83 -10.43
CA GLY A 72 11.20 10.19 -10.43
C GLY A 72 11.16 8.67 -10.60
N ASP A 73 12.35 8.08 -10.56
CA ASP A 73 12.55 6.65 -10.62
C ASP A 73 13.56 6.19 -9.56
N LEU A 74 13.48 4.91 -9.20
CA LEU A 74 14.41 4.30 -8.27
C LEU A 74 14.80 2.92 -8.80
N GLY A 75 16.08 2.77 -9.12
CA GLY A 75 16.60 1.58 -9.80
C GLY A 75 16.07 1.44 -11.24
N GLY A 76 15.86 2.57 -11.93
CA GLY A 76 15.38 2.61 -13.32
C GLY A 76 13.91 2.23 -13.49
N LYS A 77 13.13 2.29 -12.40
CA LYS A 77 11.69 2.01 -12.40
C LYS A 77 10.90 3.16 -11.80
N PRO A 78 9.72 3.48 -12.35
CA PRO A 78 8.85 4.48 -11.76
C PRO A 78 8.50 4.12 -10.31
N LEU A 79 8.45 5.16 -9.48
CA LEU A 79 8.11 5.06 -8.08
C LEU A 79 6.60 5.11 -7.87
N ILE A 80 6.10 4.25 -6.98
CA ILE A 80 4.71 4.28 -6.53
C ILE A 80 4.64 4.31 -5.01
N HIS A 81 3.62 4.99 -4.49
CA HIS A 81 3.20 4.86 -3.09
C HIS A 81 1.93 4.02 -3.07
N ALA A 82 1.96 2.93 -2.29
CA ALA A 82 0.88 1.96 -2.21
C ALA A 82 0.20 2.08 -0.84
N LEU A 83 -1.06 2.50 -0.83
CA LEU A 83 -1.86 2.73 0.39
C LEU A 83 -2.97 1.68 0.50
N PRO A 84 -2.74 0.57 1.22
CA PRO A 84 -3.71 -0.50 1.33
C PRO A 84 -4.74 -0.23 2.44
N TYR A 85 -5.92 -0.76 2.22
CA TYR A 85 -7.01 -0.93 3.19
C TYR A 85 -7.44 -2.40 3.17
N ARG A 86 -7.70 -2.97 4.36
CA ARG A 86 -8.16 -4.34 4.53
C ARG A 86 -9.36 -4.35 5.46
N SER A 87 -10.42 -5.06 5.06
CA SER A 87 -11.57 -5.28 5.93
C SER A 87 -11.19 -6.11 7.16
N THR A 88 -11.83 -5.81 8.29
CA THR A 88 -11.75 -6.63 9.51
C THR A 88 -12.73 -7.80 9.49
N ASN A 89 -13.64 -7.85 8.50
CA ASN A 89 -14.57 -8.98 8.35
C ASN A 89 -13.79 -10.25 8.01
N TRP A 90 -13.92 -11.26 8.89
CA TRP A 90 -13.20 -12.52 8.79
C TRP A 90 -13.45 -13.24 7.46
N MET A 91 -14.67 -13.17 6.90
CA MET A 91 -15.02 -13.79 5.62
C MET A 91 -14.18 -13.22 4.48
N HIS A 92 -13.98 -11.91 4.48
CA HIS A 92 -13.14 -11.25 3.49
C HIS A 92 -11.68 -11.58 3.73
N GLN A 93 -11.19 -11.53 4.98
CA GLN A 93 -9.79 -11.83 5.28
C GLN A 93 -9.41 -13.24 4.83
N PHE A 94 -10.28 -14.22 5.06
CA PHE A 94 -10.09 -15.58 4.56
C PHE A 94 -10.03 -15.63 3.04
N SER A 95 -10.98 -14.98 2.37
CA SER A 95 -11.09 -14.95 0.89
C SER A 95 -9.94 -14.20 0.21
N MET A 96 -9.22 -13.34 0.94
CA MET A 96 -8.11 -12.53 0.43
C MET A 96 -6.74 -13.06 0.87
N ARG A 97 -6.67 -14.22 1.51
CA ARG A 97 -5.40 -14.75 2.02
C ARG A 97 -4.41 -14.92 0.87
N GLY A 98 -3.29 -14.18 0.93
CA GLY A 98 -2.26 -14.15 -0.12
C GLY A 98 -2.45 -13.04 -1.18
N LEU A 99 -3.67 -12.53 -1.38
CA LEU A 99 -3.96 -11.52 -2.40
C LEU A 99 -3.09 -10.26 -2.29
N PRO A 100 -2.90 -9.63 -1.10
CA PRO A 100 -2.06 -8.44 -1.00
C PRO A 100 -0.60 -8.68 -1.41
N ALA A 101 -0.06 -9.86 -1.08
CA ALA A 101 1.29 -10.25 -1.47
C ALA A 101 1.38 -10.47 -2.98
N THR A 102 0.43 -11.19 -3.58
CA THR A 102 0.38 -11.40 -5.04
C THR A 102 0.26 -10.07 -5.79
N ILE A 103 -0.60 -9.15 -5.32
CA ILE A 103 -0.71 -7.81 -5.92
C ILE A 103 0.62 -7.06 -5.84
N LEU A 104 1.25 -7.02 -4.67
CA LEU A 104 2.52 -6.32 -4.51
C LEU A 104 3.62 -6.95 -5.37
N TYR A 105 3.91 -8.23 -5.17
CA TYR A 105 5.11 -8.87 -5.71
C TYR A 105 4.98 -9.29 -7.17
N ASP A 106 3.79 -9.70 -7.62
CA ASP A 106 3.59 -10.28 -8.95
C ASP A 106 2.93 -9.30 -9.92
N TYR A 107 2.20 -8.30 -9.42
CA TYR A 107 1.54 -7.30 -10.27
C TYR A 107 2.23 -5.94 -10.24
N LEU A 108 2.64 -5.40 -9.08
CA LEU A 108 3.24 -4.07 -8.99
C LEU A 108 4.75 -4.07 -9.20
N LEU A 109 5.50 -4.87 -8.46
CA LEU A 109 6.97 -4.88 -8.52
C LEU A 109 7.61 -5.26 -9.88
N PRO A 110 6.93 -5.95 -10.83
CA PRO A 110 7.47 -6.10 -12.18
C PRO A 110 7.72 -4.76 -12.87
N ASP A 111 6.84 -3.77 -12.66
CA ASP A 111 6.84 -2.51 -13.40
C ASP A 111 7.25 -1.30 -12.54
N PHE A 112 7.18 -1.44 -11.22
CA PHE A 112 7.40 -0.33 -10.28
C PHE A 112 8.41 -0.67 -9.18
N THR A 113 8.94 0.38 -8.56
CA THR A 113 9.54 0.31 -7.22
C THR A 113 8.51 0.88 -6.24
N ALA A 114 8.14 0.08 -5.22
CA ALA A 114 7.06 0.44 -4.31
C ALA A 114 7.61 1.08 -3.03
N ILE A 115 7.08 2.24 -2.68
CA ILE A 115 7.30 2.91 -1.40
C ILE A 115 6.15 2.54 -0.47
N LEU A 116 6.50 2.07 0.72
CA LEU A 116 5.57 1.82 1.82
C LEU A 116 5.80 2.84 2.92
N SER A 117 4.72 3.22 3.60
CA SER A 117 4.75 4.10 4.75
C SER A 117 3.91 3.52 5.89
N ASP A 118 4.38 3.64 7.12
CA ASP A 118 3.55 3.36 8.31
C ASP A 118 2.59 4.52 8.66
N GLY A 119 2.70 5.66 8.00
CA GLY A 119 1.87 6.85 8.24
C GLY A 119 0.39 6.71 7.87
N ASN A 120 -0.06 5.56 7.35
CA ASN A 120 -1.49 5.31 7.13
C ASN A 120 -2.11 4.59 8.35
N PRO A 121 -2.90 5.29 9.18
CA PRO A 121 -3.50 4.71 10.38
C PRO A 121 -4.50 3.59 10.07
N TYR A 122 -5.08 3.58 8.87
CA TYR A 122 -6.08 2.59 8.44
C TYR A 122 -5.46 1.34 7.77
N ALA A 123 -4.16 1.40 7.51
CA ALA A 123 -3.42 0.28 6.93
C ALA A 123 -2.82 -0.66 8.00
N GLY A 124 -2.93 -0.32 9.29
CA GLY A 124 -2.29 -1.07 10.38
C GLY A 124 -0.91 -0.55 10.77
N GLY A 125 -0.54 0.64 10.29
CA GLY A 125 0.63 1.39 10.75
C GLY A 125 1.95 0.61 10.66
N LEU A 126 2.77 0.75 11.71
CA LEU A 126 4.10 0.13 11.79
C LEU A 126 4.04 -1.39 11.65
N PHE A 127 3.02 -2.05 12.21
CA PHE A 127 2.86 -3.50 12.09
C PHE A 127 2.68 -3.95 10.62
N LEU A 128 1.87 -3.23 9.84
CA LEU A 128 1.74 -3.55 8.41
C LEU A 128 3.07 -3.33 7.68
N TRP A 129 3.75 -2.24 8.00
CA TRP A 129 5.04 -1.93 7.42
C TRP A 129 6.05 -3.07 7.69
N GLU A 130 6.23 -3.46 8.96
CA GLU A 130 7.15 -4.54 9.37
C GLU A 130 6.76 -5.89 8.78
N SER A 131 5.48 -6.24 8.82
CA SER A 131 5.01 -7.51 8.26
C SER A 131 5.21 -7.57 6.74
N THR A 132 5.15 -6.43 6.04
CA THR A 132 5.40 -6.37 4.60
C THR A 132 6.90 -6.44 4.29
N VAL A 133 7.75 -5.75 5.07
CA VAL A 133 9.22 -5.86 4.96
C VAL A 133 9.68 -7.29 5.23
N SER A 134 9.21 -7.90 6.32
CA SER A 134 9.51 -9.30 6.66
C SER A 134 9.11 -10.27 5.54
N GLN A 135 7.89 -10.13 5.00
CA GLN A 135 7.45 -10.92 3.84
C GLN A 135 8.34 -10.67 2.61
N THR A 136 8.72 -9.42 2.35
CA THR A 136 9.55 -9.05 1.20
C THR A 136 10.87 -9.82 1.23
N ILE A 137 11.52 -9.87 2.39
CA ILE A 137 12.77 -10.62 2.61
C ILE A 137 12.52 -12.12 2.42
N ALA A 138 11.44 -12.67 3.01
CA ALA A 138 11.09 -14.08 2.89
C ALA A 138 10.81 -14.52 1.43
N PHE A 139 10.27 -13.62 0.60
CA PHE A 139 10.05 -13.85 -0.83
C PHE A 139 11.30 -13.57 -1.69
N GLY A 140 12.47 -13.32 -1.09
CA GLY A 140 13.72 -13.05 -1.80
C GLY A 140 13.69 -11.74 -2.61
N ARG A 141 12.84 -10.79 -2.22
CA ARG A 141 12.78 -9.44 -2.80
C ARG A 141 13.70 -8.51 -2.01
N LYS A 142 13.95 -7.31 -2.54
CA LYS A 142 14.85 -6.33 -1.93
C LYS A 142 14.05 -5.29 -1.16
N ALA A 143 14.37 -5.14 0.13
CA ALA A 143 13.79 -4.15 1.02
C ALA A 143 14.88 -3.19 1.48
N TYR A 144 14.54 -1.91 1.54
CA TYR A 144 15.40 -0.85 2.03
C TYR A 144 14.61 0.06 2.96
N TYR A 145 15.17 0.40 4.10
CA TYR A 145 14.68 1.49 4.93
C TYR A 145 15.15 2.82 4.33
N ILE A 146 14.25 3.80 4.23
CA ILE A 146 14.59 5.15 3.79
C ILE A 146 14.81 5.99 5.04
N GLU A 147 16.06 6.40 5.27
CA GLU A 147 16.41 7.25 6.40
C GLU A 147 15.96 8.70 6.18
N GLU A 148 15.82 9.46 7.27
CA GLU A 148 15.54 10.91 7.22
C GLU A 148 16.61 11.70 6.44
N SER A 149 17.84 11.17 6.40
CA SER A 149 18.96 11.71 5.62
C SER A 149 18.74 11.59 4.10
N GLY A 150 17.74 10.84 3.66
CA GLY A 150 17.53 10.51 2.26
C GLY A 150 18.46 9.40 1.76
N THR A 151 19.01 8.57 2.65
CA THR A 151 19.82 7.40 2.27
C THR A 151 19.00 6.12 2.34
N LEU A 152 19.39 5.11 1.56
CA LEU A 152 18.79 3.77 1.63
C LEU A 152 19.64 2.86 2.50
N ARG A 153 19.04 2.31 3.55
CA ARG A 153 19.65 1.25 4.35
C ARG A 153 19.06 -0.09 3.92
N ALA A 154 19.88 -0.95 3.30
CA ALA A 154 19.43 -2.27 2.88
C ALA A 154 19.03 -3.15 4.09
N ILE A 155 17.92 -3.88 3.94
CA ILE A 155 17.45 -4.83 4.94
C ILE A 155 17.63 -6.23 4.33
N GLU A 156 18.84 -6.76 4.46
CA GLU A 156 19.29 -7.94 3.69
C GLU A 156 18.92 -9.27 4.32
N SER A 157 18.64 -9.28 5.62
CA SER A 157 18.35 -10.50 6.38
C SER A 157 17.27 -10.28 7.43
N ARG A 158 16.83 -11.39 8.04
CA ARG A 158 15.90 -11.35 9.16
C ARG A 158 16.52 -10.64 10.37
N GLU A 159 17.81 -10.86 10.61
CA GLU A 159 18.57 -10.23 11.70
C GLU A 159 18.61 -8.71 11.50
N ALA A 160 18.96 -8.23 10.30
CA ALA A 160 18.94 -6.79 9.99
C ALA A 160 17.54 -6.17 10.14
N HIS A 161 16.48 -6.94 9.88
CA HIS A 161 15.11 -6.50 10.12
C HIS A 161 14.76 -6.43 11.62
N LEU A 162 15.24 -7.38 12.43
CA LEU A 162 15.06 -7.36 13.88
C LEU A 162 15.83 -6.21 14.54
N ASP A 163 17.06 -5.96 14.09
CA ASP A 163 17.85 -4.81 14.58
C ASP A 163 17.14 -3.48 14.27
N LEU A 164 16.57 -3.35 13.06
CA LEU A 164 15.75 -2.20 12.69
C LEU A 164 14.46 -2.13 13.51
N HIS A 165 13.79 -3.26 13.77
CA HIS A 165 12.61 -3.29 14.65
C HIS A 165 12.96 -2.72 16.02
N ASP A 166 13.99 -3.24 16.69
CA ASP A 166 14.40 -2.77 18.02
C ASP A 166 14.72 -1.26 18.02
N GLU A 167 15.38 -0.76 16.97
CA GLU A 167 15.64 0.68 16.79
C GLU A 167 14.34 1.49 16.68
N LEU A 168 13.40 1.07 15.84
CA LEU A 168 12.13 1.76 15.60
C LEU A 168 11.26 1.82 16.85
N TRP A 169 11.23 0.74 17.65
CA TRP A 169 10.43 0.66 18.88
C TRP A 169 11.10 1.31 20.08
N SER A 170 12.43 1.47 20.06
CA SER A 170 13.19 2.14 21.12
C SER A 170 13.28 3.66 20.95
N ALA A 171 13.07 4.18 19.74
CA ALA A 171 13.11 5.61 19.46
C ALA A 171 11.86 6.35 19.98
N PRO A 172 11.99 7.61 20.44
CA PRO A 172 10.82 8.41 20.82
C PRO A 172 9.88 8.59 19.62
N ALA A 173 8.68 8.03 19.71
CA ALA A 173 7.70 7.91 18.62
C ALA A 173 7.06 9.24 18.12
N ARG A 174 7.62 10.41 18.44
CA ARG A 174 6.95 11.68 18.13
C ARG A 174 7.08 12.04 16.64
N GLY A 175 6.06 11.63 15.88
CA GLY A 175 5.77 12.16 14.54
C GLY A 175 6.66 11.62 13.41
N ARG A 176 7.44 10.57 13.66
CA ARG A 176 8.24 9.90 12.63
C ARG A 176 7.36 8.96 11.81
N ILE A 177 7.51 9.04 10.48
CA ILE A 177 6.89 8.12 9.53
C ILE A 177 8.01 7.28 8.93
N ASN A 178 7.89 5.98 9.09
CA ASN A 178 8.83 5.01 8.58
C ASN A 178 8.51 4.68 7.13
N LEU A 179 9.54 4.74 6.30
CA LEU A 179 9.44 4.53 4.87
C LEU A 179 10.31 3.33 4.47
N ALA A 180 9.74 2.46 3.63
CA ALA A 180 10.48 1.38 2.99
C ALA A 180 10.38 1.49 1.47
N ALA A 181 11.49 1.27 0.77
CA ALA A 181 11.49 0.99 -0.65
C ALA A 181 11.58 -0.54 -0.86
N ILE A 182 10.66 -1.06 -1.66
CA ILE A 182 10.65 -2.46 -2.07
C ILE A 182 10.84 -2.56 -3.57
N SER A 183 11.76 -3.41 -3.99
CA SER A 183 12.05 -3.65 -5.40
C SER A 183 12.32 -5.14 -5.68
N LYS A 184 12.10 -5.50 -6.94
CA LYS A 184 12.51 -6.81 -7.49
C LYS A 184 14.01 -6.88 -7.75
N LYS A 185 14.69 -5.75 -7.91
CA LYS A 185 16.13 -5.66 -8.21
C LYS A 185 16.84 -4.86 -7.11
N ASN A 186 18.16 -4.97 -7.06
CA ASN A 186 18.96 -4.11 -6.19
C ASN A 186 18.79 -2.64 -6.62
N LEU A 187 18.60 -1.77 -5.64
CA LEU A 187 18.58 -0.34 -5.82
C LEU A 187 20.00 0.20 -5.59
N THR A 188 20.45 1.12 -6.45
CA THR A 188 21.70 1.86 -6.25
C THR A 188 21.46 3.01 -5.28
N LEU A 189 22.44 3.26 -4.39
CA LEU A 189 22.36 4.21 -3.28
C LEU A 189 22.29 5.70 -3.70
N ASP A 190 22.50 6.01 -4.98
CA ASP A 190 22.61 7.38 -5.51
C ASP A 190 21.26 8.02 -5.92
N ALA A 191 20.14 7.48 -5.45
CA ALA A 191 18.84 8.03 -5.82
C ALA A 191 18.59 9.38 -5.15
N ASN A 192 17.95 10.30 -5.87
CA ASN A 192 17.63 11.66 -5.42
C ASN A 192 16.43 11.65 -4.43
N LEU A 193 16.59 10.90 -3.34
CA LEU A 193 15.62 10.61 -2.28
C LEU A 193 15.15 11.83 -1.46
N PRO A 194 15.94 12.90 -1.26
CA PRO A 194 15.44 14.09 -0.58
C PRO A 194 14.22 14.70 -1.28
N HIS A 195 14.18 14.67 -2.62
CA HIS A 195 13.02 15.12 -3.39
C HIS A 195 11.81 14.18 -3.23
N LEU A 196 12.04 12.87 -3.08
CA LEU A 196 11.00 11.88 -2.79
C LEU A 196 10.35 12.13 -1.42
N LEU A 197 11.16 12.40 -0.40
CA LEU A 197 10.69 12.70 0.95
C LEU A 197 9.78 13.94 0.96
N GLU A 198 10.14 14.99 0.22
CA GLU A 198 9.29 16.18 0.05
C GLU A 198 7.95 15.88 -0.64
N GLN A 199 7.93 14.98 -1.63
CA GLN A 199 6.68 14.58 -2.27
C GLN A 199 5.77 13.75 -1.35
N LEU A 200 6.37 12.98 -0.43
CA LEU A 200 5.65 12.12 0.51
C LEU A 200 5.11 12.92 1.70
N LYS A 201 5.81 13.94 2.21
CA LYS A 201 5.37 14.81 3.32
C LYS A 201 3.89 15.24 3.27
N PRO A 202 3.38 15.85 2.18
CA PRO A 202 1.97 16.25 2.09
C PRO A 202 1.01 15.07 1.90
N ARG A 203 1.51 13.90 1.48
CA ARG A 203 0.71 12.68 1.22
C ARG A 203 0.65 11.73 2.42
N MET A 204 1.58 11.90 3.37
CA MET A 204 1.59 11.21 4.65
C MET A 204 0.60 11.83 5.67
N HIS A 205 0.17 13.08 5.44
CA HIS A 205 -1.03 13.65 6.05
C HIS A 205 -2.23 13.40 5.13
N ILE A 206 -2.73 12.17 5.15
CA ILE A 206 -3.98 11.85 4.47
C ILE A 206 -5.09 12.69 5.11
N ASP A 207 -5.75 13.54 4.32
CA ASP A 207 -7.01 14.17 4.67
C ASP A 207 -8.06 13.06 4.88
N THR A 208 -8.20 12.69 6.14
CA THR A 208 -9.04 11.61 6.68
C THR A 208 -10.53 11.80 6.37
N SER A 209 -10.94 12.98 5.90
CA SER A 209 -12.31 13.24 5.46
C SER A 209 -12.67 12.58 4.12
N LYS A 210 -11.67 12.18 3.30
CA LYS A 210 -11.89 11.65 1.93
C LYS A 210 -11.73 10.13 1.79
N LEU A 211 -11.17 9.46 2.80
CA LEU A 211 -10.99 8.00 2.85
C LEU A 211 -11.84 7.40 3.98
N VAL A 212 -13.16 7.61 3.93
CA VAL A 212 -14.09 6.84 4.76
C VAL A 212 -14.26 5.46 4.13
N LEU A 213 -13.24 4.61 4.28
CA LEU A 213 -13.31 3.18 4.02
C LEU A 213 -13.39 2.47 5.37
N GLY A 214 -14.28 1.48 5.45
CA GLY A 214 -14.78 0.89 6.68
C GLY A 214 -13.72 0.60 7.76
N ASN A 215 -14.12 0.74 9.02
CA ASN A 215 -13.30 0.50 10.22
C ASN A 215 -12.17 1.50 10.49
N GLY A 216 -12.58 2.73 10.78
CA GLY A 216 -11.78 3.68 11.53
C GLY A 216 -12.32 5.09 11.35
N ILE A 217 -13.25 5.52 12.21
CA ILE A 217 -13.48 6.96 12.37
C ILE A 217 -12.54 7.44 13.47
N LEU A 218 -11.85 8.54 13.15
CA LEU A 218 -11.19 9.47 14.05
C LEU A 218 -11.92 9.63 15.39
N ASN A 219 -11.19 9.42 16.48
CA ASN A 219 -11.35 10.23 17.69
C ASN A 219 -9.98 10.79 18.01
N CYS A 220 -9.76 12.04 17.60
CA CYS A 220 -9.11 13.06 18.42
C CYS A 220 -10.04 14.27 18.37
#